data_AF-A0A2D7G043-F1
#
_entry.id   AF-A0A2D7G043-F1
#
_cell.length_a   1.000
_cell.length_b   1.000
_cell.length_c   1.000
_cell.angle_alpha   90.00
_cell.angle_beta   90.00
_cell.angle_gamma   90.00
#
_symmetry.space_group_name_H-M   'P 1'
#
loop_
_entity.id
_entity.type
_entity.pdbx_description
1 polymer ?
#
loop_
_entity_poly.entity_id
_entity_poly.type
_entity_poly.pdbx_seq_one_letter_code
_entity_poly.pdbx_strand_id
1 'polypeptide(L)'
;MYPHTSLPIRPAIAASHHAALERFVSSGTWFWGHERHAMLKEARHASLCRLCAESRMALSPFITKGDHDSVTDLPEQVIEVIHRLVTDSGRLTEAWFQSVVDGGLSAEAYIEIVGLVASVIVLDSYARGLGEDLLSIDAPRREDSPPLRKTNPDVVDKGAWVPILAAEETPGATLLPSVPNILRAMGLVPSAIQQFFDIMRAHYGLANLESALSRPQIELVAARMSSYNDCFY
;
A
#
# COMPACT_ATOMS: atom_id res chain seq x y z
N MET A 1 2.65 -20.98 -5.43
CA MET A 1 2.44 -19.54 -5.65
C MET A 1 2.45 -19.32 -7.15
N TYR A 2 1.32 -18.89 -7.73
CA TYR A 2 1.07 -18.79 -9.20
C TYR A 2 1.19 -20.14 -9.95
N PRO A 3 0.22 -21.07 -9.78
CA PRO A 3 0.32 -22.42 -10.32
C PRO A 3 -0.08 -22.57 -11.79
N HIS A 4 -0.71 -21.58 -12.41
CA HIS A 4 -1.29 -21.69 -13.76
C HIS A 4 -0.45 -21.02 -14.86
N THR A 5 0.49 -20.15 -14.50
CA THR A 5 1.36 -19.45 -15.44
C THR A 5 2.52 -20.33 -15.90
N SER A 6 2.84 -20.27 -17.18
CA SER A 6 4.05 -20.87 -17.76
C SER A 6 5.24 -19.91 -17.76
N LEU A 7 5.04 -18.65 -17.31
CA LEU A 7 6.08 -17.65 -17.27
C LEU A 7 7.05 -17.92 -16.11
N PRO A 8 8.36 -17.73 -16.30
CA PRO A 8 9.32 -17.92 -15.22
C PRO A 8 9.12 -16.85 -14.13
N ILE A 9 9.00 -17.29 -12.87
CA ILE A 9 8.91 -16.41 -11.70
C ILE A 9 10.23 -16.47 -10.95
N ARG A 10 10.82 -15.30 -10.70
CA ARG A 10 12.05 -15.21 -9.91
C ARG A 10 11.80 -15.71 -8.48
N PRO A 11 12.63 -16.59 -7.90
CA PRO A 11 12.43 -17.12 -6.55
C PRO A 11 12.28 -16.03 -5.48
N ALA A 12 13.02 -14.92 -5.61
CA ALA A 12 12.92 -13.79 -4.69
C ALA A 12 11.54 -13.11 -4.69
N ILE A 13 10.85 -13.07 -5.84
CA ILE A 13 9.47 -12.54 -5.94
C ILE A 13 8.51 -13.48 -5.22
N ALA A 14 8.57 -14.79 -5.50
CA ALA A 14 7.70 -15.76 -4.85
C ALA A 14 7.92 -15.78 -3.33
N ALA A 15 9.16 -15.71 -2.87
CA ALA A 15 9.49 -15.66 -1.45
C ALA A 15 8.96 -14.38 -0.79
N SER A 16 9.10 -13.21 -1.42
CA SER A 16 8.60 -11.95 -0.85
C SER A 16 7.09 -11.89 -0.80
N HIS A 17 6.41 -12.42 -1.82
CA HIS A 17 4.96 -12.56 -1.85
C HIS A 17 4.46 -13.48 -0.75
N HIS A 18 5.06 -14.65 -0.57
CA HIS A 18 4.68 -15.58 0.51
C HIS A 18 4.86 -14.93 1.89
N ALA A 19 6.01 -14.27 2.13
CA ALA A 19 6.25 -13.55 3.37
C ALA A 19 5.25 -12.41 3.60
N ALA A 20 4.78 -11.74 2.54
CA ALA A 20 3.75 -10.72 2.66
C ALA A 20 2.41 -11.29 3.10
N LEU A 21 1.97 -12.40 2.50
CA LEU A 21 0.72 -13.09 2.86
C LEU A 21 0.72 -13.52 4.33
N GLU A 22 1.83 -14.07 4.82
CA GLU A 22 2.00 -14.45 6.23
C GLU A 22 1.82 -13.28 7.20
N ARG A 23 2.25 -12.08 6.79
CA ARG A 23 2.06 -10.87 7.60
C ARG A 23 0.60 -10.41 7.60
N PHE A 24 -0.17 -10.60 6.54
CA PHE A 24 -1.60 -10.23 6.50
C PHE A 24 -2.46 -11.00 7.51
N VAL A 25 -2.03 -12.20 7.91
CA VAL A 25 -2.75 -13.07 8.85
C VAL A 25 -2.17 -13.05 10.27
N SER A 26 -1.23 -12.15 10.52
CA SER A 26 -0.54 -11.96 11.80
C SER A 26 -0.80 -10.56 12.37
N SER A 27 -0.77 -10.43 13.70
CA SER A 27 -0.94 -9.14 14.38
C SER A 27 0.09 -8.14 13.89
N GLY A 28 -0.38 -6.93 13.60
CA GLY A 28 0.43 -5.81 13.19
C GLY A 28 0.77 -4.90 14.37
N THR A 29 0.83 -3.60 14.09
CA THR A 29 1.18 -2.62 15.12
C THR A 29 -0.06 -1.97 15.73
N TRP A 30 -1.09 -1.72 14.92
CA TRP A 30 -2.40 -1.21 15.35
C TRP A 30 -3.54 -2.21 15.18
N PHE A 31 -3.39 -3.19 14.28
CA PHE A 31 -4.48 -4.10 13.91
C PHE A 31 -4.13 -5.57 14.17
N TRP A 32 -5.13 -6.35 14.56
CA TRP A 32 -5.04 -7.80 14.66
C TRP A 32 -4.96 -8.44 13.27
N GLY A 33 -4.45 -9.67 13.16
CA GLY A 33 -4.36 -10.34 11.86
C GLY A 33 -5.71 -10.60 11.21
N HIS A 34 -6.79 -10.78 11.99
CA HIS A 34 -8.14 -10.91 11.42
C HIS A 34 -8.64 -9.60 10.80
N GLU A 35 -8.31 -8.46 11.41
CA GLU A 35 -8.62 -7.13 10.84
C GLU A 35 -7.79 -6.92 9.58
N ARG A 36 -6.47 -7.16 9.62
CA ARG A 36 -5.59 -7.02 8.44
C ARG A 36 -6.01 -7.92 7.27
N HIS A 37 -6.45 -9.14 7.56
CA HIS A 37 -7.04 -10.04 6.56
C HIS A 37 -8.38 -9.50 6.03
N ALA A 38 -9.23 -8.89 6.86
CA ALA A 38 -10.43 -8.21 6.40
C ALA A 38 -10.10 -7.00 5.49
N MET A 39 -9.04 -6.24 5.79
CA MET A 39 -8.62 -5.10 4.98
C MET A 39 -8.25 -5.51 3.55
N LEU A 40 -7.63 -6.68 3.37
CA LEU A 40 -7.39 -7.24 2.04
C LEU A 40 -8.70 -7.46 1.28
N LYS A 41 -9.71 -8.03 1.93
CA LYS A 41 -11.02 -8.28 1.30
C LYS A 41 -11.66 -6.98 0.87
N GLU A 42 -11.65 -5.97 1.73
CA GLU A 42 -12.14 -4.63 1.39
C GLU A 42 -11.35 -4.01 0.24
N ALA A 43 -10.02 -4.08 0.27
CA ALA A 43 -9.18 -3.52 -0.78
C ALA A 43 -9.47 -4.15 -2.16
N ARG A 44 -9.71 -5.46 -2.20
CA ARG A 44 -10.13 -6.17 -3.43
C ARG A 44 -11.55 -5.80 -3.86
N HIS A 45 -12.44 -5.57 -2.91
CA HIS A 45 -13.83 -5.21 -3.17
C HIS A 45 -14.01 -3.75 -3.61
N ALA A 46 -13.16 -2.82 -3.18
CA ALA A 46 -13.31 -1.38 -3.44
C ALA A 46 -13.53 -1.01 -4.91
N SER A 47 -12.97 -1.79 -5.85
CA SER A 47 -13.19 -1.59 -7.30
C SER A 47 -14.62 -1.85 -7.78
N LEU A 48 -15.40 -2.61 -7.00
CA LEU A 48 -16.81 -2.96 -7.23
C LEU A 48 -17.77 -2.07 -6.42
N CYS A 49 -17.25 -1.26 -5.50
CA CYS A 49 -18.06 -0.36 -4.67
C CYS A 49 -18.69 0.74 -5.53
N ARG A 50 -20.02 0.86 -5.44
CA ARG A 50 -20.80 1.86 -6.18
C ARG A 50 -20.40 3.28 -5.80
N LEU A 51 -20.22 3.56 -4.51
CA LEU A 51 -19.82 4.89 -4.04
C LEU A 51 -18.43 5.29 -4.57
N CYS A 52 -17.50 4.34 -4.64
CA CYS A 52 -16.18 4.55 -5.23
C CYS A 52 -16.26 4.83 -6.73
N ALA A 53 -17.11 4.10 -7.47
CA ALA A 53 -17.34 4.36 -8.88
C ALA A 53 -17.93 5.77 -9.12
N GLU A 54 -18.96 6.14 -8.36
CA GLU A 54 -19.60 7.47 -8.42
C GLU A 54 -18.60 8.58 -8.07
N SER A 55 -17.80 8.40 -7.01
CA SER A 55 -16.78 9.36 -6.58
C SER A 55 -15.72 9.61 -7.64
N ARG A 56 -15.22 8.57 -8.32
CA ARG A 56 -14.22 8.70 -9.40
C ARG A 56 -14.73 9.50 -10.59
N MET A 57 -16.03 9.41 -10.88
CA MET A 57 -16.66 10.17 -11.96
C MET A 57 -17.01 11.61 -11.57
N ALA A 58 -17.11 11.90 -10.26
CA ALA A 58 -17.40 13.23 -9.77
C ALA A 58 -16.20 14.18 -9.93
N LEU A 59 -16.48 15.49 -10.09
CA LEU A 59 -15.45 16.53 -10.14
C LEU A 59 -14.61 16.60 -8.86
N SER A 60 -15.24 16.31 -7.72
CA SER A 60 -14.57 16.21 -6.43
C SER A 60 -15.09 14.97 -5.70
N PRO A 61 -14.21 14.16 -5.10
CA PRO A 61 -14.59 12.97 -4.35
C PRO A 61 -15.47 13.27 -3.13
N PHE A 62 -15.45 14.52 -2.65
CA PHE A 62 -16.15 14.95 -1.42
C PHE A 62 -17.58 15.43 -1.68
N ILE A 63 -18.02 15.50 -2.95
CA ILE A 63 -19.39 15.84 -3.32
C ILE A 63 -20.30 14.63 -3.17
N THR A 64 -19.80 13.45 -3.51
CA THR A 64 -20.53 12.20 -3.39
C THR A 64 -20.63 11.80 -1.92
N LYS A 65 -21.85 11.50 -1.47
CA LYS A 65 -22.14 11.09 -0.09
C LYS A 65 -22.84 9.74 -0.08
N GLY A 66 -22.62 8.99 0.98
CA GLY A 66 -23.23 7.68 1.21
C GLY A 66 -22.25 6.75 1.88
N ASP A 67 -22.67 5.52 2.02
CA ASP A 67 -21.87 4.46 2.64
C ASP A 67 -21.19 3.63 1.56
N HIS A 68 -20.01 3.10 1.88
CA HIS A 68 -19.35 2.12 1.01
C HIS A 68 -20.14 0.83 0.98
N ASP A 69 -20.16 0.17 -0.19
CA ASP A 69 -20.61 -1.22 -0.27
C ASP A 69 -19.51 -2.08 0.39
N SER A 70 -19.56 -2.25 1.71
CA SER A 70 -18.55 -3.02 2.46
C SER A 70 -18.85 -4.53 2.43
N VAL A 71 -17.81 -5.33 2.62
CA VAL A 71 -17.88 -6.81 2.63
C VAL A 71 -17.30 -7.42 3.90
N THR A 72 -17.03 -6.58 4.91
CA THR A 72 -16.44 -6.94 6.19
C THR A 72 -17.06 -6.13 7.33
N ASP A 73 -16.78 -6.56 8.57
CA ASP A 73 -17.22 -5.86 9.78
C ASP A 73 -16.19 -4.85 10.31
N LEU A 74 -15.30 -4.36 9.44
CA LEU A 74 -14.33 -3.33 9.81
C LEU A 74 -15.04 -2.00 10.15
N PRO A 75 -14.47 -1.16 11.03
CA PRO A 75 -15.01 0.18 11.28
C PRO A 75 -15.13 1.02 10.00
N GLU A 76 -16.18 1.82 9.88
CA GLU A 76 -16.46 2.65 8.70
C GLU A 76 -15.27 3.54 8.29
N GLN A 77 -14.58 4.14 9.26
CA GLN A 77 -13.40 4.98 9.01
C GLN A 77 -12.23 4.19 8.41
N VAL A 78 -12.08 2.92 8.79
CA VAL A 78 -11.06 2.03 8.20
C VAL A 78 -11.44 1.68 6.77
N ILE A 79 -12.72 1.39 6.52
CA ILE A 79 -13.24 1.10 5.18
C ILE A 79 -13.08 2.32 4.26
N GLU A 80 -13.44 3.52 4.71
CA GLU A 80 -13.25 4.78 3.97
C GLU A 80 -11.79 4.95 3.52
N VAL A 81 -10.84 4.77 4.43
CA VAL A 81 -9.41 4.89 4.11
C VAL A 81 -9.00 3.86 3.08
N ILE A 82 -9.38 2.59 3.24
CA ILE A 82 -9.03 1.52 2.29
C ILE A 82 -9.58 1.82 0.91
N HIS A 83 -10.88 2.13 0.83
CA HIS A 83 -11.58 2.35 -0.43
C HIS A 83 -11.03 3.57 -1.17
N ARG A 84 -10.76 4.67 -0.46
CA ARG A 84 -10.12 5.86 -1.04
C ARG A 84 -8.69 5.61 -1.49
N LEU A 85 -7.88 4.90 -0.69
CA LEU A 85 -6.50 4.57 -1.08
C LEU A 85 -6.44 3.69 -2.33
N VAL A 86 -7.39 2.75 -2.49
CA VAL A 86 -7.44 1.86 -3.66
C VAL A 86 -7.96 2.57 -4.91
N THR A 87 -8.96 3.44 -4.77
CA THR A 87 -9.71 3.94 -5.93
C THR A 87 -9.44 5.39 -6.28
N ASP A 88 -8.93 6.19 -5.35
CA ASP A 88 -8.96 7.65 -5.47
C ASP A 88 -7.84 8.38 -4.69
N SER A 89 -6.69 7.71 -4.50
CA SER A 89 -5.60 8.21 -3.65
C SER A 89 -5.02 9.55 -4.13
N GLY A 90 -4.97 9.78 -5.44
CA GLY A 90 -4.44 11.00 -6.03
C GLY A 90 -5.26 12.26 -5.77
N ARG A 91 -6.51 12.15 -5.27
CA ARG A 91 -7.39 13.29 -4.96
C ARG A 91 -7.64 13.46 -3.46
N LEU A 92 -6.94 12.72 -2.61
CA LEU A 92 -6.99 12.90 -1.17
C LEU A 92 -6.36 14.23 -0.76
N THR A 93 -6.86 14.81 0.33
CA THR A 93 -6.42 16.12 0.83
C THR A 93 -6.08 16.06 2.31
N GLU A 94 -5.33 17.05 2.80
CA GLU A 94 -5.05 17.21 4.23
C GLU A 94 -6.35 17.32 5.05
N ALA A 95 -7.34 18.05 4.54
CA ALA A 95 -8.65 18.17 5.19
C ALA A 95 -9.37 16.82 5.33
N TRP A 96 -9.30 15.97 4.30
CA TRP A 96 -9.82 14.60 4.38
C TRP A 96 -9.05 13.78 5.41
N PHE A 97 -7.72 13.83 5.41
CA PHE A 97 -6.91 13.14 6.39
C PHE A 97 -7.24 13.57 7.82
N GLN A 98 -7.38 14.87 8.06
CA GLN A 98 -7.79 15.39 9.36
C GLN A 98 -9.17 14.87 9.77
N SER A 99 -10.12 14.80 8.84
CA SER A 99 -11.45 14.23 9.13
C SER A 99 -11.40 12.74 9.53
N VAL A 100 -10.47 11.98 8.96
CA VAL A 100 -10.22 10.58 9.32
C VAL A 100 -9.65 10.49 10.75
N VAL A 101 -8.71 11.39 11.09
CA VAL A 101 -8.11 11.45 12.43
C VAL A 101 -9.12 11.89 13.49
N ASP A 102 -9.90 12.93 13.20
CA ASP A 102 -10.97 13.43 14.08
C ASP A 102 -12.09 12.39 14.26
N GLY A 103 -12.27 11.51 13.26
CA GLY A 103 -13.14 10.34 13.32
C GLY A 103 -12.62 9.19 14.19
N GLY A 104 -11.44 9.33 14.80
CA GLY A 104 -10.88 8.39 15.78
C GLY A 104 -9.82 7.43 15.23
N LEU A 105 -9.47 7.51 13.95
CA LEU A 105 -8.38 6.70 13.39
C LEU A 105 -7.04 7.42 13.59
N SER A 106 -6.13 6.84 14.38
CA SER A 106 -4.83 7.48 14.60
C SER A 106 -3.99 7.56 13.32
N ALA A 107 -3.08 8.54 13.25
CA ALA A 107 -2.15 8.70 12.13
C ALA A 107 -1.32 7.44 11.86
N GLU A 108 -0.95 6.71 12.92
CA GLU A 108 -0.20 5.47 12.81
C GLU A 108 -1.06 4.32 12.29
N ALA A 109 -2.31 4.21 12.73
CA ALA A 109 -3.26 3.25 12.17
C ALA A 109 -3.47 3.50 10.67
N TYR A 110 -3.60 4.78 10.27
CA TYR A 110 -3.62 5.17 8.86
C TYR A 110 -2.37 4.69 8.10
N ILE A 111 -1.16 4.90 8.64
CA ILE A 111 0.08 4.45 7.98
C ILE A 111 0.17 2.92 7.86
N GLU A 112 -0.31 2.17 8.86
CA GLU A 112 -0.39 0.72 8.74
C GLU A 112 -1.33 0.29 7.61
N ILE A 113 -2.51 0.93 7.48
CA ILE A 113 -3.44 0.68 6.36
C ILE A 113 -2.78 1.02 5.01
N VAL A 114 -2.08 2.15 4.91
CA VAL A 114 -1.35 2.53 3.69
C VAL A 114 -0.35 1.45 3.29
N GLY A 115 0.46 0.94 4.22
CA GLY A 115 1.43 -0.12 3.95
C GLY A 115 0.77 -1.42 3.49
N LEU A 116 -0.37 -1.78 4.08
CA LEU A 116 -1.15 -2.96 3.70
C LEU A 116 -1.75 -2.80 2.30
N VAL A 117 -2.50 -1.72 2.04
CA VAL A 117 -3.14 -1.46 0.75
C VAL A 117 -2.09 -1.39 -0.37
N ALA A 118 -0.98 -0.69 -0.16
CA ALA A 118 0.11 -0.63 -1.14
C ALA A 118 0.68 -2.02 -1.44
N SER A 119 0.79 -2.89 -0.43
CA SER A 119 1.23 -4.27 -0.61
C SER A 119 0.22 -5.11 -1.40
N VAL A 120 -1.09 -4.95 -1.14
CA VAL A 120 -2.16 -5.60 -1.91
C VAL A 120 -2.09 -5.20 -3.37
N ILE A 121 -1.89 -3.91 -3.67
CA ILE A 121 -1.77 -3.41 -5.04
C ILE A 121 -0.61 -4.10 -5.76
N VAL A 122 0.55 -4.27 -5.12
CA VAL A 122 1.70 -4.97 -5.73
C VAL A 122 1.37 -6.45 -5.99
N LEU A 123 0.81 -7.15 -5.02
CA LEU A 123 0.45 -8.58 -5.14
C LEU A 123 -0.56 -8.80 -6.27
N ASP A 124 -1.66 -8.03 -6.25
CA ASP A 124 -2.77 -8.21 -7.18
C ASP A 124 -2.41 -7.74 -8.59
N SER A 125 -1.62 -6.67 -8.74
CA SER A 125 -1.14 -6.22 -10.06
C SER A 125 -0.20 -7.25 -10.69
N TYR A 126 0.65 -7.89 -9.89
CA TYR A 126 1.53 -8.95 -10.39
C TYR A 126 0.75 -10.20 -10.83
N ALA A 127 -0.22 -10.65 -10.02
CA ALA A 127 -1.10 -11.76 -10.38
C ALA A 127 -1.84 -11.50 -11.70
N ARG A 128 -2.48 -10.32 -11.83
CA ARG A 128 -3.16 -9.90 -13.07
C ARG A 128 -2.21 -9.84 -14.26
N GLY A 129 -0.99 -9.33 -14.06
CA GLY A 129 0.04 -9.25 -15.10
C GLY A 129 0.48 -10.62 -15.62
N LEU A 130 0.39 -11.67 -14.79
CA LEU A 130 0.65 -13.06 -15.17
C LEU A 130 -0.56 -13.78 -15.77
N GLY A 131 -1.74 -13.15 -15.78
CA GLY A 131 -3.00 -13.81 -16.12
C GLY A 131 -3.46 -14.82 -15.07
N GLU A 132 -3.00 -14.67 -13.84
CA GLU A 132 -3.32 -15.54 -12.70
C GLU A 132 -4.49 -14.98 -11.89
N ASP A 133 -5.17 -15.86 -11.17
CA ASP A 133 -6.10 -15.45 -10.13
C ASP A 133 -5.36 -14.74 -8.99
N LEU A 134 -6.07 -13.85 -8.30
CA LEU A 134 -5.53 -13.18 -7.12
C LEU A 134 -5.16 -14.21 -6.06
N LEU A 135 -3.98 -14.06 -5.45
CA LEU A 135 -3.51 -15.00 -4.43
C LEU A 135 -4.53 -15.11 -3.29
N SER A 136 -4.91 -16.35 -2.97
CA SER A 136 -5.69 -16.66 -1.76
C SER A 136 -4.82 -16.38 -0.53
N ILE A 137 -5.42 -15.79 0.49
CA ILE A 137 -4.80 -15.66 1.82
C ILE A 137 -5.43 -16.70 2.72
N ASP A 138 -4.61 -17.36 3.52
CA ASP A 138 -5.07 -18.30 4.52
C ASP A 138 -5.98 -17.61 5.55
N ALA A 139 -6.77 -18.40 6.27
CA ALA A 139 -7.55 -17.84 7.37
C ALA A 139 -6.62 -17.15 8.39
N PRO A 140 -7.09 -16.07 9.06
CA PRO A 140 -6.33 -15.41 10.11
C PRO A 140 -5.82 -16.42 11.13
N ARG A 141 -4.55 -16.30 11.53
CA ARG A 141 -4.01 -17.17 12.56
C ARG A 141 -4.70 -16.83 13.89
N ARG A 142 -4.95 -17.84 14.72
CA ARG A 142 -5.31 -17.57 16.12
C ARG A 142 -4.08 -16.94 16.77
N GLU A 143 -4.22 -15.69 17.20
CA GLU A 143 -3.11 -14.92 17.72
C GLU A 143 -3.08 -14.95 19.24
N ASP A 144 -1.91 -15.25 19.78
CA ASP A 144 -1.66 -15.23 21.22
C ASP A 144 -1.16 -13.85 21.70
N SER A 145 -0.90 -12.92 20.78
CA SER A 145 -0.32 -11.60 21.07
C SER A 145 -1.10 -10.46 20.41
N PRO A 146 -1.39 -9.37 21.15
CA PRO A 146 -2.11 -8.21 20.62
C PRO A 146 -1.23 -7.36 19.69
N PRO A 147 -1.82 -6.38 18.98
CA PRO A 147 -1.07 -5.41 18.19
C PRO A 147 0.01 -4.69 19.02
N LEU A 148 1.17 -4.50 18.42
CA LEU A 148 2.40 -4.09 19.15
C LEU A 148 2.35 -2.66 19.74
N ARG A 149 1.56 -1.75 19.16
CA ARG A 149 1.46 -0.33 19.52
C ARG A 149 2.81 0.40 19.61
N LYS A 150 3.74 0.07 18.70
CA LYS A 150 5.09 0.65 18.65
C LYS A 150 5.20 1.72 17.57
N THR A 151 5.44 2.95 18.00
CA THR A 151 5.77 4.08 17.11
C THR A 151 7.28 4.18 16.86
N ASN A 152 7.67 4.95 15.85
CA ASN A 152 9.05 5.34 15.62
C ASN A 152 9.34 6.74 16.20
N PRO A 153 10.27 6.88 17.16
CA PRO A 153 10.63 8.19 17.68
C PRO A 153 11.46 9.04 16.69
N ASP A 154 12.11 8.42 15.71
CA ASP A 154 13.04 9.10 14.79
C ASP A 154 12.30 9.71 13.58
N VAL A 155 11.24 10.47 13.86
CA VAL A 155 10.42 11.18 12.88
C VAL A 155 10.52 12.69 13.06
N VAL A 156 10.34 13.42 11.97
CA VAL A 156 10.39 14.88 11.93
C VAL A 156 9.15 15.42 11.24
N ASP A 157 8.61 16.51 11.79
CA ASP A 157 7.59 17.29 11.09
C ASP A 157 8.27 18.19 10.04
N LYS A 158 7.83 18.01 8.79
CA LYS A 158 8.30 18.75 7.62
C LYS A 158 7.12 19.28 6.78
N GLY A 159 5.93 19.39 7.38
CA GLY A 159 4.71 19.85 6.70
C GLY A 159 4.03 18.79 5.82
N ALA A 160 4.32 17.51 6.03
CA ALA A 160 3.51 16.42 5.49
C ALA A 160 2.31 16.15 6.41
N TRP A 161 1.31 15.39 5.94
CA TRP A 161 0.12 15.06 6.76
C TRP A 161 0.46 14.30 8.04
N VAL A 162 1.59 13.59 8.05
CA VAL A 162 2.12 12.91 9.22
C VAL A 162 3.63 13.19 9.36
N PRO A 163 4.21 13.12 10.57
CA PRO A 163 5.65 13.13 10.75
C PRO A 163 6.33 12.06 9.89
N ILE A 164 7.41 12.43 9.20
CA ILE A 164 8.12 11.53 8.28
C ILE A 164 9.45 11.10 8.88
N LEU A 165 9.98 9.95 8.44
CA LEU A 165 11.28 9.46 8.90
C LEU A 165 12.37 10.54 8.69
N ALA A 166 13.14 10.80 9.74
CA ALA A 166 14.33 11.63 9.66
C ALA A 166 15.35 10.99 8.72
N ALA A 167 15.90 11.77 7.80
CA ALA A 167 16.92 11.31 6.86
C ALA A 167 17.86 12.46 6.51
N GLU A 168 19.11 12.15 6.23
CA GLU A 168 20.04 13.11 5.63
C GLU A 168 19.56 13.50 4.24
N GLU A 169 19.55 14.80 3.96
CA GLU A 169 19.05 15.36 2.69
C GLU A 169 20.14 15.44 1.60
N THR A 170 21.33 14.88 1.86
CA THR A 170 22.43 14.84 0.89
C THR A 170 22.08 13.93 -0.30
N PRO A 171 22.07 14.44 -1.55
CA PRO A 171 21.77 13.62 -2.72
C PRO A 171 22.78 12.48 -2.88
N GLY A 172 22.28 11.28 -3.18
CA GLY A 172 23.10 10.12 -3.47
C GLY A 172 23.73 10.17 -4.87
N ALA A 173 24.47 9.12 -5.24
CA ALA A 173 25.14 9.00 -6.54
C ALA A 173 24.19 9.05 -7.76
N THR A 174 22.89 8.81 -7.54
CA THR A 174 21.83 8.86 -8.56
C THR A 174 21.14 10.24 -8.64
N LEU A 175 21.64 11.25 -7.92
CA LEU A 175 20.99 12.56 -7.70
C LEU A 175 19.62 12.47 -7.00
N LEU A 176 19.24 11.28 -6.53
CA LEU A 176 18.05 11.04 -5.72
C LEU A 176 18.42 11.07 -4.23
N PRO A 177 17.46 11.36 -3.33
CA PRO A 177 17.66 11.20 -1.90
C PRO A 177 18.16 9.79 -1.56
N SER A 178 19.11 9.69 -0.62
CA SER A 178 19.61 8.40 -0.12
C SER A 178 18.50 7.57 0.53
N VAL A 179 17.51 8.24 1.13
CA VAL A 179 16.29 7.65 1.68
C VAL A 179 15.09 8.10 0.84
N PRO A 180 14.40 7.18 0.13
CA PRO A 180 13.26 7.54 -0.71
C PRO A 180 12.11 8.18 0.09
N ASN A 181 11.45 9.20 -0.46
CA ASN A 181 10.33 9.86 0.21
C ASN A 181 9.18 8.91 0.56
N ILE A 182 8.91 7.89 -0.28
CA ILE A 182 7.92 6.85 0.03
C ILE A 182 8.28 6.04 1.28
N LEU A 183 9.58 5.80 1.52
CA LEU A 183 10.04 5.18 2.77
C LEU A 183 9.79 6.13 3.94
N ARG A 184 10.16 7.40 3.77
CA ARG A 184 10.02 8.41 4.83
C ARG A 184 8.57 8.65 5.23
N ALA A 185 7.64 8.65 4.27
CA ALA A 185 6.20 8.84 4.49
C ALA A 185 5.58 7.76 5.38
N MET A 186 6.12 6.54 5.37
CA MET A 186 5.69 5.44 6.25
C MET A 186 6.43 5.41 7.60
N GLY A 187 7.28 6.42 7.87
CA GLY A 187 8.23 6.48 8.97
C GLY A 187 7.66 6.28 10.37
N LEU A 188 6.41 6.69 10.59
CA LEU A 188 5.73 6.53 11.89
C LEU A 188 5.60 5.07 12.34
N VAL A 189 5.44 4.15 11.39
CA VAL A 189 5.17 2.73 11.65
C VAL A 189 6.21 1.88 10.93
N PRO A 190 7.30 1.47 11.62
CA PRO A 190 8.38 0.72 10.99
C PRO A 190 7.93 -0.60 10.32
N SER A 191 6.89 -1.23 10.86
CA SER A 191 6.31 -2.45 10.27
C SER A 191 5.62 -2.19 8.93
N ALA A 192 5.09 -0.98 8.68
CA ALA A 192 4.53 -0.59 7.39
C ALA A 192 5.62 -0.46 6.32
N ILE A 193 6.78 0.13 6.69
CA ILE A 193 7.97 0.14 5.83
C ILE A 193 8.38 -1.29 5.49
N GLN A 194 8.54 -2.15 6.51
CA GLN A 194 8.94 -3.54 6.32
C GLN A 194 7.96 -4.28 5.39
N GLN A 195 6.66 -4.16 5.67
CA GLN A 195 5.59 -4.79 4.90
C GLN A 195 5.69 -4.44 3.41
N PHE A 196 5.80 -3.15 3.08
CA PHE A 196 5.81 -2.70 1.69
C PHE A 196 7.17 -2.92 1.01
N PHE A 197 8.29 -2.56 1.65
CA PHE A 197 9.61 -2.61 1.04
C PHE A 197 10.14 -4.04 0.86
N ASP A 198 9.75 -4.99 1.72
CA ASP A 198 10.14 -6.39 1.55
C ASP A 198 9.59 -6.99 0.26
N ILE A 199 8.41 -6.52 -0.18
CA ILE A 199 7.84 -6.89 -1.47
C ILE A 199 8.45 -6.04 -2.57
N MET A 200 8.39 -4.71 -2.44
CA MET A 200 8.76 -3.77 -3.51
C MET A 200 10.20 -4.01 -4.01
N ARG A 201 11.16 -4.26 -3.11
CA ARG A 201 12.57 -4.51 -3.48
C ARG A 201 12.79 -5.78 -4.30
N ALA A 202 11.88 -6.75 -4.23
CA ALA A 202 11.93 -7.94 -5.08
C ALA A 202 11.47 -7.65 -6.52
N HIS A 203 10.67 -6.58 -6.71
CA HIS A 203 10.13 -6.17 -8.01
C HIS A 203 10.94 -5.05 -8.65
N TYR A 204 11.46 -4.14 -7.86
CA TYR A 204 11.96 -2.85 -8.31
C TYR A 204 13.41 -2.61 -7.92
N GLY A 205 14.16 -1.95 -8.81
CA GLY A 205 15.53 -1.51 -8.60
C GLY A 205 15.88 -0.36 -9.54
N LEU A 206 16.69 0.59 -9.06
CA LEU A 206 17.10 1.79 -9.81
C LEU A 206 18.25 1.55 -10.80
N ALA A 207 19.01 0.47 -10.58
CA ALA A 207 20.17 0.10 -11.37
C ALA A 207 20.29 -1.43 -11.43
N ASN A 208 21.02 -1.93 -12.43
CA ASN A 208 21.35 -3.36 -12.59
C ASN A 208 20.13 -4.28 -12.57
N LEU A 209 19.01 -3.83 -13.16
CA LEU A 209 17.84 -4.66 -13.37
C LEU A 209 18.19 -5.78 -14.35
N GLU A 210 18.08 -7.02 -13.89
CA GLU A 210 18.12 -8.19 -14.76
C GLU A 210 16.88 -8.19 -15.66
N SER A 211 17.04 -7.67 -16.88
CA SER A 211 15.95 -7.50 -17.84
C SER A 211 16.44 -7.72 -19.26
N ALA A 212 15.59 -8.31 -20.10
CA ALA A 212 15.80 -8.36 -21.55
C ALA A 212 15.57 -6.99 -22.23
N LEU A 213 14.96 -6.04 -21.51
CA LEU A 213 14.73 -4.67 -21.99
C LEU A 213 15.98 -3.82 -21.75
N SER A 214 16.31 -3.00 -22.75
CA SER A 214 17.31 -1.94 -22.60
C SER A 214 16.83 -0.86 -21.63
N ARG A 215 17.76 -0.07 -21.07
CA ARG A 215 17.43 1.03 -20.17
C ARG A 215 16.39 2.00 -20.77
N PRO A 216 16.51 2.47 -22.02
CA PRO A 216 15.48 3.34 -22.62
C PRO A 216 14.09 2.68 -22.71
N GLN A 217 14.00 1.37 -22.97
CA GLN A 217 12.73 0.66 -23.01
C GLN A 217 12.10 0.53 -21.63
N ILE A 218 12.91 0.27 -20.59
CA ILE A 218 12.46 0.27 -19.19
C ILE A 218 11.91 1.64 -18.83
N GLU A 219 12.63 2.71 -19.12
CA GLU A 219 12.19 4.09 -18.82
C GLU A 219 10.93 4.46 -19.58
N LEU A 220 10.76 4.00 -20.83
CA LEU A 220 9.51 4.21 -21.58
C LEU A 220 8.31 3.55 -20.91
N VAL A 221 8.46 2.28 -20.48
CA VAL A 221 7.39 1.57 -19.75
C VAL A 221 7.12 2.24 -18.40
N ALA A 222 8.16 2.60 -17.66
CA ALA A 222 8.05 3.28 -16.38
C ALA A 222 7.33 4.64 -16.53
N ALA A 223 7.74 5.48 -17.48
CA ALA A 223 7.10 6.77 -17.74
C ALA A 223 5.63 6.62 -18.15
N ARG A 224 5.30 5.58 -18.94
CA ARG A 224 3.90 5.31 -19.31
C ARG A 224 3.08 4.88 -18.10
N MET A 225 3.63 4.02 -17.24
CA MET A 225 2.96 3.62 -16.00
C MET A 225 2.81 4.78 -15.02
N SER A 226 3.82 5.64 -14.88
CA SER A 226 3.73 6.85 -14.05
C SER A 226 2.63 7.78 -14.55
N SER A 227 2.53 7.98 -15.87
CA SER A 227 1.47 8.79 -16.48
C SER A 227 0.08 8.21 -16.29
N TYR A 228 -0.08 6.87 -16.25
CA TYR A 228 -1.39 6.25 -16.01
C TYR A 228 -1.82 6.30 -14.54
N ASN A 229 -0.87 6.35 -13.62
CA ASN A 229 -1.11 6.34 -12.18
C ASN A 229 -0.93 7.73 -11.55
N ASP A 230 -0.87 8.79 -12.35
CA ASP A 230 -0.64 10.18 -11.91
C ASP A 230 0.54 10.33 -10.92
N CYS A 231 1.59 9.52 -11.13
CA CYS A 231 2.80 9.54 -10.31
C CYS A 231 3.77 10.61 -10.84
N PHE A 232 3.51 11.87 -10.46
CA PHE A 232 4.36 13.01 -10.80
C PHE A 232 5.40 13.27 -9.72
N TYR A 233 6.61 13.67 -10.13
CA TYR A 233 7.72 14.06 -9.26
C TYR A 233 7.92 15.58 -9.26
#